data_AF-A0A9D7XSH1-F1
#
_entry.id   AF-A0A9D7XSH1-F1
#
_cell.length_a   1.000
_cell.length_b   1.000
_cell.length_c   1.000
_cell.angle_alpha   90.00
_cell.angle_beta   90.00
_cell.angle_gamma   90.00
#
_symmetry.space_group_name_H-M   'P 1'
#
loop_
_entity.id
_entity.type
_entity.pdbx_description
1 polymer ?
#
loop_
_entity_poly.entity_id
_entity_poly.type
_entity_poly.pdbx_seq_one_letter_code
_entity_poly.pdbx_strand_id
1 'polypeptide(L)'
;MRGEKLREARLATLKRVLERANQLAVDAFLVAGDLFDDNQVDAVLVEAAIGLFRNHPTLPIYILPGNHDPYITGPNCVWNRRPFLNAPANVHVIREAGVVDLEENVFLLASPLHQKLSTTDPSLKLVELAAKLPADAIKIGITHGALAIESKHQPNDFPIALNAATRAGLDYLAIGHWHNWLADTDGGKIVMPGTPEPDRFTNDDSGHVALVEIDSPGQPARVQKLPVATLTWRAFTFDFLSPEASRTSLAASLAELTPPPTRSCVISRHRLTSPGPRNPGLALMPVALSCRPLSDEFALC
;
A
#
# COMPACT_ATOMS: atom_id res chain seq x y z
N MET A 1 -13.43 -7.89 -16.76
CA MET A 1 -12.19 -7.66 -17.54
C MET A 1 -11.22 -6.65 -16.91
N ARG A 2 -11.56 -5.36 -16.64
CA ARG A 2 -10.59 -4.41 -16.00
C ARG A 2 -10.31 -4.69 -14.52
N GLY A 3 -11.35 -4.91 -13.71
CA GLY A 3 -11.19 -5.18 -12.27
C GLY A 3 -10.51 -6.51 -11.96
N GLU A 4 -10.68 -7.51 -12.82
CA GLU A 4 -10.07 -8.84 -12.70
C GLU A 4 -8.54 -8.79 -12.90
N LYS A 5 -8.08 -8.11 -13.96
CA LYS A 5 -6.64 -7.90 -14.19
C LYS A 5 -5.97 -7.10 -13.07
N LEU A 6 -6.65 -6.09 -12.52
CA LEU A 6 -6.13 -5.34 -11.37
C LEU A 6 -6.04 -6.23 -10.12
N ARG A 7 -7.02 -7.11 -9.90
CA ARG A 7 -6.99 -8.07 -8.79
C ARG A 7 -5.83 -9.07 -8.93
N GLU A 8 -5.62 -9.61 -10.13
CA GLU A 8 -4.47 -10.48 -10.43
C GLU A 8 -3.15 -9.75 -10.19
N ALA A 9 -3.03 -8.51 -10.65
CA ALA A 9 -1.85 -7.68 -10.43
C ALA A 9 -1.58 -7.42 -8.93
N ARG A 10 -2.61 -7.10 -8.15
CA ARG A 10 -2.50 -6.91 -6.70
C ARG A 10 -2.00 -8.18 -6.00
N LEU A 11 -2.53 -9.36 -6.37
CA LEU A 11 -2.05 -10.64 -5.83
C LEU A 11 -0.61 -10.96 -6.27
N ALA A 12 -0.26 -10.69 -7.53
CA ALA A 12 1.09 -10.86 -8.04
C ALA A 12 2.09 -9.94 -7.32
N THR A 13 1.69 -8.70 -7.03
CA THR A 13 2.48 -7.74 -6.26
C THR A 13 2.62 -8.18 -4.80
N LEU A 14 1.55 -8.64 -4.15
CA LEU A 14 1.65 -9.20 -2.79
C LEU A 14 2.66 -10.36 -2.75
N LYS A 15 2.58 -11.29 -3.71
CA LYS A 15 3.55 -12.38 -3.86
C LYS A 15 4.99 -11.85 -3.99
N ARG A 16 5.22 -10.90 -4.91
CA ARG A 16 6.54 -10.30 -5.15
C ARG A 16 7.10 -9.62 -3.90
N VAL A 17 6.26 -8.92 -3.15
CA VAL A 17 6.66 -8.24 -1.91
C VAL A 17 7.09 -9.25 -0.85
N LEU A 18 6.32 -10.34 -0.66
CA LEU A 18 6.67 -11.40 0.29
C LEU A 18 7.96 -12.14 -0.10
N GLU A 19 8.16 -12.40 -1.40
CA GLU A 19 9.41 -12.98 -1.90
C GLU A 19 10.61 -12.08 -1.59
N ARG A 20 10.48 -10.76 -1.79
CA ARG A 20 11.54 -9.82 -1.42
C ARG A 20 11.80 -9.75 0.08
N ALA A 21 10.75 -9.76 0.90
CA ALA A 21 10.90 -9.77 2.35
C ALA A 21 11.75 -10.96 2.83
N ASN A 22 11.56 -12.14 2.23
CA ASN A 22 12.41 -13.31 2.52
C ASN A 22 13.83 -13.16 1.96
N GLN A 23 14.00 -12.65 0.74
CA GLN A 23 15.33 -12.43 0.15
C GLN A 23 16.17 -11.43 0.96
N LEU A 24 15.52 -10.44 1.55
CA LEU A 24 16.13 -9.42 2.39
C LEU A 24 16.23 -9.84 3.86
N ALA A 25 15.70 -11.02 4.22
CA ALA A 25 15.69 -11.57 5.58
C ALA A 25 15.16 -10.57 6.63
N VAL A 26 14.02 -9.93 6.34
CA VAL A 26 13.43 -8.96 7.29
C VAL A 26 12.91 -9.66 8.55
N ASP A 27 13.04 -9.00 9.69
CA ASP A 27 12.60 -9.54 10.99
C ASP A 27 11.07 -9.56 11.13
N ALA A 28 10.39 -8.61 10.48
CA ALA A 28 8.93 -8.50 10.51
C ALA A 28 8.39 -7.90 9.20
N PHE A 29 7.22 -8.36 8.79
CA PHE A 29 6.46 -7.83 7.67
C PHE A 29 5.20 -7.13 8.16
N LEU A 30 5.06 -5.83 7.88
CA LEU A 30 3.95 -5.01 8.37
C LEU A 30 2.96 -4.65 7.25
N VAL A 31 1.66 -4.86 7.51
CA VAL A 31 0.55 -4.38 6.68
C VAL A 31 -0.24 -3.35 7.48
N ALA A 32 -0.05 -2.07 7.17
CA ALA A 32 -0.63 -0.94 7.90
C ALA A 32 -2.04 -0.57 7.42
N GLY A 33 -2.95 -1.55 7.35
CA GLY A 33 -4.34 -1.35 6.92
C GLY A 33 -4.63 -1.66 5.46
N ASP A 34 -5.92 -1.71 5.16
CA ASP A 34 -6.52 -1.85 3.83
C ASP A 34 -5.89 -2.97 2.99
N LEU A 35 -5.82 -4.18 3.57
CA LEU A 35 -5.45 -5.38 2.81
C LEU A 35 -6.56 -5.71 1.80
N PHE A 36 -7.81 -5.38 2.13
CA PHE A 36 -8.97 -5.55 1.28
C PHE A 36 -9.72 -4.23 1.08
N ASP A 37 -10.27 -4.01 -0.12
CA ASP A 37 -11.03 -2.79 -0.44
C ASP A 37 -12.36 -2.67 0.34
N ASP A 38 -12.87 -3.79 0.89
CA ASP A 38 -14.06 -3.82 1.76
C ASP A 38 -14.14 -5.15 2.55
N ASN A 39 -14.80 -5.12 3.71
CA ASN A 39 -15.17 -6.33 4.47
C ASN A 39 -16.01 -7.34 3.65
N GLN A 40 -16.75 -6.91 2.62
CA GLN A 40 -17.52 -7.73 1.67
C GLN A 40 -16.67 -8.24 0.50
N VAL A 41 -15.40 -8.57 0.76
CA VAL A 41 -14.50 -9.16 -0.23
C VAL A 41 -14.91 -10.60 -0.58
N ASP A 42 -14.62 -11.02 -1.81
CA ASP A 42 -14.86 -12.39 -2.29
C ASP A 42 -13.99 -13.44 -1.57
N ALA A 43 -14.55 -14.63 -1.32
CA ALA A 43 -13.88 -15.70 -0.58
C ALA A 43 -12.63 -16.23 -1.30
N VAL A 44 -12.63 -16.30 -2.64
CA VAL A 44 -11.47 -16.73 -3.43
C VAL A 44 -10.30 -15.78 -3.24
N LEU A 45 -10.56 -14.47 -3.14
CA LEU A 45 -9.52 -13.48 -2.91
C LEU A 45 -8.92 -13.59 -1.51
N VAL A 46 -9.75 -13.82 -0.49
CA VAL A 46 -9.29 -14.06 0.89
C VAL A 46 -8.41 -15.31 0.97
N GLU A 47 -8.84 -16.41 0.35
CA GLU A 47 -8.08 -17.66 0.31
C GLU A 47 -6.75 -17.51 -0.46
N ALA A 48 -6.76 -16.75 -1.56
CA ALA A 48 -5.54 -16.46 -2.31
C ALA A 48 -4.53 -15.66 -1.47
N ALA A 49 -4.98 -14.60 -0.78
CA ALA A 49 -4.12 -13.77 0.07
C ALA A 49 -3.49 -14.59 1.20
N ILE A 50 -4.29 -15.37 1.93
CA ILE A 50 -3.75 -16.19 3.02
C ILE A 50 -2.88 -17.34 2.52
N GLY A 51 -3.17 -17.87 1.32
CA GLY A 51 -2.34 -18.86 0.65
C GLY A 51 -0.94 -18.32 0.36
N LEU A 52 -0.83 -17.04 -0.02
CA LEU A 52 0.47 -16.38 -0.18
C LEU A 52 1.21 -16.29 1.15
N PHE A 53 0.57 -15.81 2.22
CA PHE A 53 1.22 -15.73 3.54
C PHE A 53 1.68 -17.10 4.07
N ARG A 54 0.89 -18.15 3.84
CA ARG A 54 1.20 -19.53 4.24
C ARG A 54 2.47 -20.08 3.59
N ASN A 55 2.85 -19.58 2.41
CA ASN A 55 4.07 -20.01 1.71
C ASN A 55 5.35 -19.41 2.31
N HIS A 56 5.24 -18.58 3.35
CA HIS A 56 6.37 -17.93 4.01
C HIS A 56 6.35 -18.17 5.54
N PRO A 57 6.38 -19.43 6.00
CA PRO A 57 6.11 -19.78 7.40
C PRO A 57 7.13 -19.22 8.41
N THR A 58 8.31 -18.81 7.96
CA THR A 58 9.37 -18.22 8.80
C THR A 58 9.32 -16.71 8.88
N LEU A 59 8.47 -16.05 8.08
CA LEU A 59 8.34 -14.59 8.04
C LEU A 59 7.17 -14.15 8.93
N PRO A 60 7.41 -13.46 10.07
CA PRO A 60 6.35 -12.90 10.89
C PRO A 60 5.61 -11.79 10.12
N ILE A 61 4.30 -11.91 10.01
CA ILE A 61 3.43 -11.00 9.26
C ILE A 61 2.40 -10.40 10.21
N TYR A 62 2.49 -9.09 10.42
CA TYR A 62 1.59 -8.32 11.26
C TYR A 62 0.64 -7.50 10.41
N ILE A 63 -0.66 -7.75 10.56
CA ILE A 63 -1.71 -7.12 9.76
C ILE A 63 -2.58 -6.27 10.67
N LEU A 64 -2.57 -4.96 10.44
CA LEU A 64 -3.46 -4.01 11.07
C LEU A 64 -4.71 -3.83 10.20
N PRO A 65 -5.93 -4.02 10.71
CA PRO A 65 -7.17 -3.61 10.05
C PRO A 65 -7.23 -2.10 9.77
N GLY A 66 -7.58 -1.72 8.53
CA GLY A 66 -7.74 -0.34 8.07
C GLY A 66 -9.19 0.13 8.06
N ASN A 67 -9.48 1.22 7.35
CA ASN A 67 -10.83 1.81 7.32
C ASN A 67 -11.70 1.18 6.22
N HIS A 68 -11.11 0.54 5.21
CA HIS A 68 -11.84 -0.24 4.21
C HIS A 68 -12.23 -1.62 4.74
N ASP A 69 -11.36 -2.23 5.51
CA ASP A 69 -11.54 -3.53 6.17
C ASP A 69 -11.47 -3.40 7.71
N PRO A 70 -12.29 -2.57 8.37
CA PRO A 70 -12.20 -2.43 9.82
C PRO A 70 -12.54 -3.73 10.52
N TYR A 71 -11.90 -3.97 11.67
CA TYR A 71 -12.28 -5.09 12.53
C TYR A 71 -13.60 -4.76 13.23
N ILE A 72 -14.65 -5.49 12.86
CA ILE A 72 -16.00 -5.32 13.42
C ILE A 72 -16.40 -6.66 14.04
N THR A 73 -16.97 -6.62 15.23
CA THR A 73 -17.56 -7.79 15.88
C THR A 73 -18.72 -8.30 15.03
N GLY A 74 -18.55 -9.45 14.36
CA GLY A 74 -19.60 -10.06 13.55
C GLY A 74 -19.08 -10.95 12.42
N PRO A 75 -19.93 -11.83 11.88
CA PRO A 75 -19.53 -12.83 10.88
C PRO A 75 -19.21 -12.24 9.49
N ASN A 76 -19.71 -11.03 9.20
CA ASN A 76 -19.47 -10.34 7.93
C ASN A 76 -18.10 -9.67 7.86
N CYS A 77 -17.38 -9.57 8.97
CA CYS A 77 -16.03 -9.03 9.00
C CYS A 77 -15.04 -10.03 8.39
N VAL A 78 -14.20 -9.57 7.45
CA VAL A 78 -13.23 -10.42 6.75
C VAL A 78 -12.28 -11.14 7.71
N TRP A 79 -11.88 -10.46 8.78
CA TRP A 79 -10.97 -10.99 9.81
C TRP A 79 -11.60 -12.08 10.70
N ASN A 80 -12.93 -12.18 10.72
CA ASN A 80 -13.67 -13.24 11.44
C ASN A 80 -14.02 -14.42 10.54
N ARG A 81 -13.57 -14.43 9.28
CA ARG A 81 -13.80 -15.56 8.38
C ARG A 81 -12.82 -16.69 8.66
N ARG A 82 -13.25 -17.91 8.37
CA ARG A 82 -12.47 -19.15 8.58
C ARG A 82 -11.00 -19.07 8.14
N PRO A 83 -10.63 -18.46 6.99
CA PRO A 83 -9.23 -18.37 6.60
C PRO A 83 -8.37 -17.65 7.65
N PHE A 84 -8.80 -16.47 8.12
CA PHE A 84 -8.07 -15.69 9.12
C PHE A 84 -8.21 -16.23 10.55
N LEU A 85 -9.31 -16.92 10.88
CA LEU A 85 -9.42 -17.64 12.15
C LEU A 85 -8.47 -18.84 12.24
N ASN A 86 -8.18 -19.47 11.09
CA ASN A 86 -7.25 -20.59 10.96
C ASN A 86 -5.96 -20.18 10.24
N ALA A 87 -5.54 -18.93 10.43
CA ALA A 87 -4.32 -18.43 9.82
C ALA A 87 -3.09 -19.23 10.29
N PRO A 88 -2.05 -19.36 9.45
CA PRO A 88 -0.80 -19.97 9.88
C PRO A 88 -0.16 -19.14 11.01
N ALA A 89 0.68 -19.78 11.82
CA ALA A 89 1.23 -19.18 13.05
C ALA A 89 2.02 -17.88 12.82
N ASN A 90 2.55 -17.69 11.61
CA ASN A 90 3.31 -16.51 11.22
C ASN A 90 2.41 -15.31 10.83
N VAL A 91 1.08 -15.45 10.83
CA VAL A 91 0.15 -14.38 10.47
C VAL A 91 -0.58 -13.90 11.72
N HIS A 92 -0.34 -12.64 12.08
CA HIS A 92 -0.85 -11.99 13.27
C HIS A 92 -1.76 -10.83 12.87
N VAL A 93 -3.07 -11.06 12.87
CA VAL A 93 -4.05 -9.99 12.67
C VAL A 93 -4.27 -9.26 13.99
N ILE A 94 -3.91 -7.98 14.05
CA ILE A 94 -3.99 -7.17 15.26
C ILE A 94 -5.38 -6.56 15.38
N ARG A 95 -6.26 -7.25 16.11
CA ARG A 95 -7.70 -6.92 16.21
C ARG A 95 -8.02 -5.85 17.25
N GLU A 96 -7.12 -5.67 18.21
CA GLU A 96 -7.25 -4.73 19.32
C GLU A 96 -5.98 -3.92 19.48
N ALA A 97 -6.10 -2.73 20.07
CA ALA A 97 -4.93 -1.92 20.35
C ALA A 97 -4.08 -2.57 21.44
N GLY A 98 -2.78 -2.68 21.22
CA GLY A 98 -1.90 -3.41 22.11
C GLY A 98 -0.44 -3.34 21.69
N VAL A 99 0.39 -4.06 22.44
CA VAL A 99 1.82 -4.21 22.16
C VAL A 99 2.09 -5.66 21.79
N VAL A 100 2.87 -5.85 20.73
CA VAL A 100 3.49 -7.12 20.38
C VAL A 100 4.98 -7.02 20.70
N ASP A 101 5.50 -8.00 21.43
CA ASP A 101 6.92 -8.18 21.68
C ASP A 101 7.56 -8.81 20.44
N LEU A 102 8.52 -8.12 19.82
CA LEU A 102 9.27 -8.59 18.65
C LEU A 102 10.62 -9.18 19.04
N GLU A 103 10.85 -9.45 20.33
CA GLU A 103 12.11 -9.89 20.92
C GLU A 103 13.18 -8.78 20.93
N GLU A 104 14.33 -9.06 21.56
CA GLU A 104 15.51 -8.17 21.59
C GLU A 104 15.24 -6.70 22.01
N ASN A 105 14.27 -6.48 22.91
CA ASN A 105 13.84 -5.15 23.37
C ASN A 105 13.24 -4.27 22.24
N VAL A 106 12.58 -4.91 21.27
CA VAL A 106 11.86 -4.29 20.17
C VAL A 106 10.36 -4.55 20.33
N PHE A 107 9.54 -3.49 20.21
CA PHE A 107 8.10 -3.58 20.40
C PHE A 107 7.33 -2.98 19.24
N LEU A 108 6.28 -3.67 18.80
CA LEU A 108 5.28 -3.17 17.87
C LEU A 108 4.03 -2.72 18.63
N LEU A 109 3.78 -1.41 18.62
CA LEU A 109 2.61 -0.78 19.23
C LEU A 109 1.57 -0.56 18.15
N ALA A 110 0.38 -1.12 18.32
CA ALA A 110 -0.64 -1.13 17.29
C ALA A 110 -1.94 -0.45 17.73
N SER A 111 -2.56 0.28 16.79
CA SER A 111 -3.86 0.91 16.95
C SER A 111 -4.74 0.62 15.72
N PRO A 112 -5.47 -0.51 15.70
CA PRO A 112 -6.28 -0.91 14.55
C PRO A 112 -7.60 -0.15 14.48
N LEU A 113 -8.21 -0.12 13.30
CA LEU A 113 -9.50 0.55 13.10
C LEU A 113 -10.69 -0.41 13.25
N HIS A 114 -11.73 0.09 13.91
CA HIS A 114 -12.99 -0.64 14.16
C HIS A 114 -14.20 -0.06 13.43
N GLN A 115 -13.97 0.94 12.58
CA GLN A 115 -15.00 1.62 11.80
C GLN A 115 -14.40 2.24 10.53
N LYS A 116 -15.26 2.65 9.60
CA LYS A 116 -14.83 3.22 8.31
C LYS A 116 -14.45 4.70 8.36
N LEU A 117 -15.03 5.45 9.30
CA LEU A 117 -14.87 6.89 9.41
C LEU A 117 -14.77 7.25 10.88
N SER A 118 -13.91 8.22 11.20
CA SER A 118 -13.74 8.71 12.57
C SER A 118 -13.07 10.07 12.54
N THR A 119 -13.45 10.93 13.48
CA THR A 119 -12.74 12.19 13.77
C THR A 119 -11.64 12.04 14.80
N THR A 120 -11.46 10.83 15.35
CA THR A 120 -10.45 10.53 16.37
C THR A 120 -9.11 10.20 15.71
N ASP A 121 -8.05 10.84 16.18
CA ASP A 121 -6.67 10.48 15.84
C ASP A 121 -6.33 9.10 16.44
N PRO A 122 -6.15 8.04 15.62
CA PRO A 122 -5.92 6.69 16.13
C PRO A 122 -4.53 6.54 16.77
N SER A 123 -3.58 7.43 16.47
CA SER A 123 -2.22 7.38 17.05
C SER A 123 -2.18 7.81 18.51
N LEU A 124 -3.25 8.42 19.06
CA LEU A 124 -3.34 8.73 20.49
C LEU A 124 -3.19 7.48 21.36
N LYS A 125 -3.70 6.34 20.88
CA LYS A 125 -3.59 5.08 21.62
C LYS A 125 -2.14 4.61 21.75
N LEU A 126 -1.28 4.94 20.78
CA LEU A 126 0.14 4.59 20.81
C LEU A 126 0.88 5.30 21.95
N VAL A 127 0.45 6.51 22.34
CA VAL A 127 1.01 7.23 23.50
C VAL A 127 0.78 6.46 24.80
N GLU A 128 -0.45 5.97 25.00
CA GLU A 128 -0.80 5.19 26.19
C GLU A 128 -0.05 3.85 26.28
N LEU A 129 0.20 3.23 25.13
CA LEU A 129 0.94 1.97 25.03
C LEU A 129 2.44 2.19 25.26
N ALA A 130 3.03 3.22 24.63
CA ALA A 130 4.46 3.52 24.72
C ALA A 130 4.91 3.92 26.12
N ALA A 131 4.03 4.56 26.89
CA ALA A 131 4.28 4.94 28.28
C ALA A 131 4.53 3.75 29.22
N LYS A 132 4.16 2.53 28.81
CA LYS A 132 4.32 1.29 29.59
C LYS A 132 5.58 0.51 29.22
N LEU A 133 6.34 0.96 28.24
CA LEU A 133 7.51 0.26 27.70
C LEU A 133 8.82 0.88 28.20
N PRO A 134 9.92 0.11 28.25
CA PRO A 134 11.23 0.61 28.64
C PRO A 134 11.65 1.83 27.79
N ALA A 135 12.40 2.76 28.41
CA ALA A 135 12.85 3.96 27.72
C ALA A 135 13.92 3.67 26.66
N ASP A 136 14.69 2.61 26.86
CA ASP A 136 15.79 2.11 26.04
C ASP A 136 15.37 0.98 25.09
N ALA A 137 14.07 0.88 24.78
CA ALA A 137 13.53 -0.08 23.81
C ALA A 137 13.29 0.58 22.45
N ILE A 138 13.41 -0.20 21.37
CA ILE A 138 12.97 0.23 20.04
C ILE A 138 11.44 0.13 19.99
N LYS A 139 10.77 1.25 19.66
CA LYS A 139 9.31 1.36 19.65
C LYS A 139 8.83 1.67 18.24
N ILE A 140 8.22 0.67 17.60
CA ILE A 140 7.62 0.77 16.27
C ILE A 140 6.11 0.93 16.44
N GLY A 141 5.54 2.02 15.94
CA GLY A 141 4.09 2.19 15.89
C GLY A 141 3.52 1.70 14.55
N ILE A 142 2.27 1.21 14.60
CA ILE A 142 1.46 0.93 13.41
C ILE A 142 0.02 1.37 13.62
N THR A 143 -0.50 2.17 12.69
CA THR A 143 -1.88 2.65 12.68
C THR A 143 -2.33 2.94 11.25
N HIS A 144 -3.59 3.31 11.04
CA HIS A 144 -4.12 3.63 9.73
C HIS A 144 -4.93 4.93 9.75
N GLY A 145 -4.80 5.78 8.74
CA GLY A 145 -5.54 7.04 8.64
C GLY A 145 -4.84 8.13 7.82
N ALA A 146 -5.54 9.24 7.59
CA ALA A 146 -4.98 10.39 6.90
C ALA A 146 -4.07 11.19 7.83
N LEU A 147 -2.91 11.65 7.32
CA LEU A 147 -2.15 12.68 8.02
C LEU A 147 -2.95 13.98 8.04
N ALA A 148 -3.03 14.63 9.20
CA ALA A 148 -3.77 15.88 9.44
C ALA A 148 -3.09 17.11 8.80
N ILE A 149 -2.72 16.99 7.52
CA ILE A 149 -2.15 18.07 6.70
C ILE A 149 -3.30 18.99 6.28
N GLU A 150 -3.19 20.28 6.59
CA GLU A 150 -4.18 21.28 6.23
C GLU A 150 -4.53 21.22 4.73
N SER A 151 -5.82 21.30 4.42
CA SER A 151 -6.37 21.22 3.06
C SER A 151 -6.18 19.89 2.31
N LYS A 152 -5.53 18.88 2.90
CA LYS A 152 -5.33 17.56 2.27
C LYS A 152 -6.05 16.40 2.97
N HIS A 153 -6.53 16.60 4.19
CA HIS A 153 -7.30 15.59 4.93
C HIS A 153 -8.76 16.00 5.10
N GLN A 154 -9.64 15.00 5.23
CA GLN A 154 -11.00 15.22 5.69
C GLN A 154 -11.05 15.02 7.21
N PRO A 155 -11.85 15.80 7.97
CA PRO A 155 -11.89 15.67 9.43
C PRO A 155 -12.31 14.29 9.93
N ASN A 156 -13.13 13.56 9.17
CA ASN A 156 -13.69 12.25 9.51
C ASN A 156 -12.89 11.07 8.92
N ASP A 157 -11.61 11.28 8.66
CA ASP A 157 -10.73 10.35 7.94
C ASP A 157 -9.52 9.91 8.79
N PHE A 158 -9.78 9.71 10.09
CA PHE A 158 -8.76 9.30 11.07
C PHE A 158 -7.54 10.23 11.07
N PRO A 159 -7.70 11.50 11.48
CA PRO A 159 -6.67 12.52 11.33
C PRO A 159 -5.47 12.27 12.24
N ILE A 160 -4.43 11.63 11.71
CA ILE A 160 -3.15 11.36 12.40
C ILE A 160 -2.35 12.65 12.49
N ALA A 161 -1.99 13.06 13.70
CA ALA A 161 -1.17 14.25 13.90
C ALA A 161 0.21 14.15 13.21
N LEU A 162 0.70 15.27 12.68
CA LEU A 162 2.00 15.32 11.98
C LEU A 162 3.21 15.08 12.89
N ASN A 163 3.02 15.15 14.20
CA ASN A 163 4.02 14.84 15.22
C ASN A 163 3.69 13.54 15.98
N ALA A 164 2.86 12.66 15.42
CA ALA A 164 2.35 11.49 16.12
C ALA A 164 3.45 10.55 16.64
N ALA A 165 4.52 10.35 15.88
CA ALA A 165 5.62 9.47 16.26
C ALA A 165 6.42 10.09 17.42
N THR A 166 6.84 11.34 17.28
CA THR A 166 7.57 12.07 18.33
C THR A 166 6.72 12.23 19.59
N ARG A 167 5.42 12.52 19.45
CA ARG A 167 4.46 12.65 20.56
C ARG A 167 4.33 11.35 21.36
N ALA A 168 4.33 10.21 20.68
CA ALA A 168 4.27 8.89 21.33
C ALA A 168 5.64 8.36 21.77
N GLY A 169 6.74 9.06 21.44
CA GLY A 169 8.10 8.58 21.75
C GLY A 169 8.49 7.35 20.94
N LEU A 170 8.08 7.29 19.67
CA LEU A 170 8.37 6.19 18.76
C LEU A 170 9.66 6.41 17.96
N ASP A 171 10.34 5.33 17.64
CA ASP A 171 11.47 5.34 16.70
C ASP A 171 10.98 5.45 15.26
N TYR A 172 9.87 4.77 14.97
CA TYR A 172 9.26 4.70 13.66
C TYR A 172 7.74 4.50 13.78
N LEU A 173 6.96 5.06 12.85
CA LEU A 173 5.51 4.92 12.76
C LEU A 173 5.12 4.57 11.31
N ALA A 174 4.70 3.32 11.12
CA ALA A 174 4.12 2.84 9.87
C ALA A 174 2.64 3.24 9.80
N ILE A 175 2.25 3.91 8.72
CA ILE A 175 0.85 4.25 8.44
C ILE A 175 0.44 3.83 7.04
N GLY A 176 -0.82 3.44 6.87
CA GLY A 176 -1.48 3.31 5.56
C GLY A 176 -2.64 4.29 5.45
N HIS A 177 -3.20 4.40 4.23
CA HIS A 177 -4.49 5.04 3.85
C HIS A 177 -4.37 5.73 2.48
N TRP A 178 -3.40 6.63 2.30
CA TRP A 178 -3.17 7.25 1.00
C TRP A 178 -2.33 6.36 0.10
N HIS A 179 -2.54 6.48 -1.21
CA HIS A 179 -1.98 5.57 -2.20
C HIS A 179 -0.60 5.99 -2.71
N ASN A 180 -0.09 7.17 -2.34
CA ASN A 180 1.23 7.66 -2.76
C ASN A 180 2.22 7.62 -1.60
N TRP A 181 3.50 7.48 -1.94
CA TRP A 181 4.62 7.52 -1.01
C TRP A 181 4.71 8.85 -0.27
N LEU A 182 4.99 8.78 1.03
CA LEU A 182 5.27 9.90 1.91
C LEU A 182 6.17 9.39 3.05
N ALA A 183 7.39 9.91 3.17
CA ALA A 183 8.37 9.43 4.15
C ALA A 183 9.05 10.53 4.99
N ASP A 184 8.74 11.81 4.72
CA ASP A 184 9.46 12.96 5.31
C ASP A 184 8.62 13.68 6.39
N THR A 185 7.71 12.98 7.06
CA THR A 185 6.88 13.56 8.14
C THR A 185 7.46 13.21 9.51
N ASP A 186 7.32 14.13 10.47
CA ASP A 186 7.82 13.98 11.84
C ASP A 186 9.34 13.70 11.91
N GLY A 187 10.13 14.43 11.11
CA GLY A 187 11.57 14.21 11.04
C GLY A 187 11.99 12.87 10.42
N GLY A 188 11.13 12.29 9.56
CA GLY A 188 11.39 11.00 8.90
C GLY A 188 10.91 9.78 9.68
N LYS A 189 10.25 9.99 10.83
CA LYS A 189 9.73 8.90 11.67
C LYS A 189 8.41 8.33 11.15
N ILE A 190 7.64 9.10 10.38
CA ILE A 190 6.35 8.66 9.84
C ILE A 190 6.49 8.35 8.36
N VAL A 191 6.17 7.10 7.98
CA VAL A 191 6.18 6.66 6.59
C VAL A 191 4.84 6.05 6.20
N MET A 192 4.33 6.52 5.07
CA MET A 192 3.21 5.97 4.33
C MET A 192 3.73 5.49 2.96
N PRO A 193 3.88 4.17 2.73
CA PRO A 193 4.50 3.68 1.49
C PRO A 193 3.60 3.83 0.26
N GLY A 194 2.31 4.09 0.45
CA GLY A 194 1.32 4.11 -0.63
C GLY A 194 0.79 2.72 -0.98
N THR A 195 0.03 2.62 -2.07
CA THR A 195 -0.38 1.32 -2.60
C THR A 195 0.80 0.63 -3.30
N PRO A 196 1.07 -0.65 -3.02
CA PRO A 196 2.16 -1.37 -3.67
C PRO A 196 1.85 -1.70 -5.14
N GLU A 197 0.56 -1.77 -5.51
CA GLU A 197 0.12 -1.87 -6.90
C GLU A 197 -0.71 -0.63 -7.25
N PRO A 198 -0.24 0.23 -8.17
CA PRO A 198 -0.98 1.40 -8.58
C PRO A 198 -2.34 1.00 -9.17
N ASP A 199 -3.39 1.72 -8.78
CA ASP A 199 -4.78 1.41 -9.14
C ASP A 199 -5.50 2.54 -9.89
N ARG A 200 -4.82 3.69 -10.08
CA ARG A 200 -5.32 4.83 -10.83
C ARG A 200 -4.18 5.64 -11.44
N PHE A 201 -4.51 6.37 -12.51
CA PHE A 201 -3.59 7.22 -13.28
C PHE A 201 -3.05 8.47 -12.56
N THR A 202 -3.45 8.72 -11.31
CA THR A 202 -3.05 9.91 -10.53
C THR A 202 -2.18 9.54 -9.33
N ASN A 203 -1.76 8.28 -9.22
CA ASN A 203 -0.87 7.82 -8.17
C ASN A 203 0.58 7.81 -8.67
N ASP A 204 1.08 9.00 -8.96
CA ASP A 204 2.36 9.20 -9.64
C ASP A 204 3.56 8.72 -8.80
N ASP A 205 3.36 8.55 -7.49
CA ASP A 205 4.39 8.06 -6.56
C ASP A 205 3.97 6.83 -5.75
N SER A 206 3.18 5.95 -6.37
CA SER A 206 2.79 4.63 -5.84
C SER A 206 3.61 3.51 -6.44
N GLY A 207 3.35 2.27 -6.03
CA GLY A 207 4.04 1.09 -6.57
C GLY A 207 5.26 0.66 -5.78
N HIS A 208 5.31 1.05 -4.50
CA HIS A 208 6.48 0.86 -3.64
C HIS A 208 6.08 0.21 -2.31
N VAL A 209 7.09 -0.33 -1.63
CA VAL A 209 7.06 -0.67 -0.21
C VAL A 209 8.27 -0.04 0.48
N ALA A 210 8.19 0.14 1.80
CA ALA A 210 9.30 0.63 2.61
C ALA A 210 10.06 -0.57 3.20
N LEU A 211 11.37 -0.64 2.98
CA LEU A 211 12.29 -1.42 3.81
C LEU A 211 12.84 -0.48 4.88
N VAL A 212 12.75 -0.89 6.14
CA VAL A 212 13.08 -0.04 7.29
C VAL A 212 14.07 -0.76 8.18
N GLU A 213 15.18 -0.09 8.50
CA GLU A 213 16.19 -0.59 9.42
C GLU A 213 16.34 0.39 10.58
N ILE A 214 16.37 -0.11 11.81
CA ILE A 214 16.56 0.67 13.03
C ILE A 214 17.66 -0.01 13.85
N ASP A 215 18.84 0.60 13.93
CA ASP A 215 20.00 -0.05 14.56
C ASP A 215 19.91 -0.08 16.09
N SER A 216 19.35 0.97 16.69
CA SER A 216 19.25 1.10 18.15
C SER A 216 18.19 2.13 18.55
N PRO A 217 17.71 2.06 19.81
CA PRO A 217 16.73 3.01 20.34
C PRO A 217 17.16 4.47 20.14
N GLY A 218 16.25 5.32 19.69
CA GLY A 218 16.46 6.74 19.47
C GLY A 218 17.23 7.10 18.19
N GLN A 219 17.80 6.13 17.46
CA GLN A 219 18.43 6.40 16.17
C GLN A 219 17.37 6.59 15.06
N PRO A 220 17.63 7.48 14.09
CA PRO A 220 16.76 7.63 12.93
C PRO A 220 16.65 6.32 12.14
N ALA A 221 15.43 5.91 11.81
CA ALA A 221 15.19 4.77 10.95
C ALA A 221 15.74 5.04 9.53
N ARG A 222 16.46 4.08 8.96
CA ARG A 222 16.83 4.11 7.54
C ARG A 222 15.68 3.54 6.71
N VAL A 223 15.13 4.36 5.84
CA VAL A 223 13.99 3.98 4.99
C VAL A 223 14.44 3.88 3.55
N GLN A 224 14.39 2.67 2.97
CA GLN A 224 14.60 2.45 1.55
C GLN A 224 13.27 2.22 0.83
N LYS A 225 13.06 2.96 -0.25
CA LYS A 225 11.91 2.83 -1.14
C LYS A 225 12.15 1.73 -2.18
N LEU A 226 11.40 0.63 -2.09
CA LEU A 226 11.56 -0.52 -2.99
C LEU A 226 10.42 -0.57 -4.02
N PRO A 227 10.72 -0.52 -5.35
CA PRO A 227 9.68 -0.59 -6.38
C PRO A 227 9.17 -2.02 -6.54
N VAL A 228 7.85 -2.24 -6.45
CA VAL A 228 7.23 -3.58 -6.46
C VAL A 228 6.06 -3.74 -7.43
N ALA A 229 5.54 -2.65 -7.99
CA ALA A 229 4.41 -2.69 -8.93
C ALA A 229 4.63 -3.65 -10.11
N THR A 230 3.55 -4.29 -10.53
CA THR A 230 3.51 -5.15 -11.73
C THR A 230 2.87 -4.44 -12.92
N LEU A 231 1.99 -3.47 -12.70
CA LEU A 231 1.43 -2.63 -13.75
C LEU A 231 2.20 -1.31 -13.89
N THR A 232 2.30 -0.83 -15.13
CA THR A 232 2.78 0.53 -15.42
C THR A 232 1.62 1.34 -15.97
N TRP A 233 1.29 2.45 -15.31
CA TRP A 233 0.23 3.36 -15.73
C TRP A 233 0.83 4.51 -16.52
N ARG A 234 0.26 4.79 -17.71
CA ARG A 234 0.69 5.89 -18.58
C ARG A 234 -0.53 6.72 -19.01
N ALA A 235 -0.45 8.02 -18.82
CA ALA A 235 -1.44 8.95 -19.34
C ALA A 235 -0.84 9.69 -20.54
N PHE A 236 -1.56 9.66 -21.66
CA PHE A 236 -1.19 10.38 -22.88
C PHE A 236 -2.18 11.54 -23.08
N THR A 237 -1.65 12.74 -23.31
CA THR A 237 -2.44 13.94 -23.61
C THR A 237 -2.27 14.28 -25.08
N PHE A 238 -3.40 14.54 -25.75
CA PHE A 238 -3.45 14.86 -27.17
C PHE A 238 -4.06 16.24 -27.36
N ASP A 239 -3.38 17.05 -28.15
CA ASP A 239 -3.88 18.33 -28.60
C ASP A 239 -4.37 18.20 -30.05
N PHE A 240 -5.65 18.46 -30.26
CA PHE A 240 -6.26 18.41 -31.60
C PHE A 240 -5.83 19.54 -32.50
N LEU A 241 -5.30 20.63 -31.94
CA LEU A 241 -4.76 21.72 -32.75
C LEU A 241 -3.38 21.39 -33.31
N SER A 242 -2.75 20.31 -32.84
CA SER A 242 -1.47 19.81 -33.33
C SER A 242 -1.48 18.29 -33.58
N PRO A 243 -2.30 17.78 -34.52
CA PRO A 243 -2.48 16.34 -34.73
C PRO A 243 -1.20 15.61 -35.14
N GLU A 244 -0.36 16.17 -36.02
CA GLU A 244 0.91 15.53 -36.40
C GLU A 244 1.85 15.43 -35.20
N ALA A 245 2.00 16.51 -34.42
CA ALA A 245 2.87 16.52 -33.23
C ALA A 245 2.37 15.50 -32.18
N SER A 246 1.06 15.46 -31.96
CA SER A 246 0.43 14.49 -31.04
C SER A 246 0.61 13.04 -31.50
N ARG A 247 0.51 12.77 -32.82
CA ARG A 247 0.77 11.43 -33.39
C ARG A 247 2.23 11.02 -33.24
N THR A 248 3.17 11.93 -33.51
CA THR A 248 4.61 11.68 -33.35
C THR A 248 4.95 11.38 -31.89
N SER A 249 4.44 12.19 -30.96
CA SER A 249 4.64 12.00 -29.51
C SER A 249 4.07 10.65 -29.03
N LEU A 250 2.88 10.26 -29.50
CA LEU A 250 2.32 8.95 -29.19
C LEU A 250 3.14 7.80 -29.77
N ALA A 251 3.56 7.89 -31.04
CA ALA A 251 4.36 6.84 -31.67
C ALA A 251 5.70 6.64 -30.94
N ALA A 252 6.37 7.74 -30.56
CA ALA A 252 7.57 7.70 -29.75
C ALA A 252 7.30 7.06 -28.37
N SER A 253 6.24 7.51 -27.69
CA SER A 253 5.87 6.97 -26.37
C SER A 253 5.49 5.49 -26.41
N LEU A 254 4.83 5.02 -27.47
CA LEU A 254 4.49 3.61 -27.67
C LEU A 254 5.72 2.77 -28.02
N ALA A 255 6.69 3.34 -28.72
CA ALA A 255 7.97 2.68 -29.03
C ALA A 255 8.84 2.51 -27.77
N GLU A 256 8.76 3.44 -26.82
CA GLU A 256 9.38 3.34 -25.50
C GLU A 256 8.70 2.31 -24.57
N LEU A 257 7.51 1.81 -24.92
CA LEU A 257 6.89 0.67 -24.24
C LEU A 257 7.55 -0.64 -24.69
N THR A 258 8.87 -0.74 -24.56
CA THR A 258 9.54 -2.03 -24.48
C THR A 258 9.16 -2.65 -23.15
N PRO A 259 8.55 -3.85 -23.12
CA PRO A 259 8.29 -4.51 -21.85
C PRO A 259 9.64 -4.72 -21.16
N PRO A 260 9.84 -4.30 -19.89
CA PRO A 260 10.92 -4.83 -19.08
C PRO A 260 10.89 -6.37 -19.15
N PRO A 261 12.01 -7.06 -18.91
CA PRO A 261 12.07 -8.53 -18.96
C PRO A 261 11.12 -9.24 -17.97
N THR A 262 10.46 -8.47 -17.10
CA THR A 262 9.43 -8.95 -16.18
C THR A 262 8.05 -8.52 -16.70
N ARG A 263 7.10 -9.47 -16.70
CA ARG A 263 5.71 -9.32 -17.18
C ARG A 263 5.05 -8.05 -16.64
N SER A 264 5.17 -6.93 -17.35
CA SER A 264 4.48 -5.69 -17.02
C SER A 264 3.38 -5.43 -18.05
N CYS A 265 2.20 -5.06 -17.54
CA CYS A 265 1.10 -4.63 -18.38
C CYS A 265 1.01 -3.10 -18.33
N VAL A 266 0.92 -2.48 -19.50
CA VAL A 266 0.79 -1.03 -19.63
C VAL A 266 -0.69 -0.68 -19.74
N ILE A 267 -1.17 0.16 -18.82
CA ILE A 267 -2.52 0.71 -18.86
C ILE A 267 -2.42 2.15 -19.35
N SER A 268 -3.10 2.46 -20.46
CA SER A 268 -3.07 3.79 -21.07
C SER A 268 -4.41 4.52 -20.99
N ARG A 269 -4.38 5.81 -20.62
CA ARG A 269 -5.53 6.74 -20.73
C ARG A 269 -5.18 7.87 -21.66
N HIS A 270 -6.10 8.18 -22.57
CA HIS A 270 -5.96 9.23 -23.56
C HIS A 270 -6.88 10.40 -23.17
N ARG A 271 -6.31 11.60 -22.96
CA ARG A 271 -7.05 12.84 -22.70
C ARG A 271 -6.95 13.78 -23.90
N LEU A 272 -8.08 14.37 -24.27
CA LEU A 272 -8.22 15.31 -25.38
C LEU A 272 -8.31 16.74 -24.82
N THR A 273 -7.53 17.68 -25.36
CA THR A 273 -7.59 19.11 -24.98
C THR A 273 -7.84 20.00 -26.19
N SER A 274 -8.66 21.04 -26.02
CA SER A 274 -8.85 22.16 -26.96
C SER A 274 -8.87 23.47 -26.16
N PRO A 275 -8.17 24.54 -26.60
CA PRO A 275 -8.10 25.82 -25.89
C PRO A 275 -9.30 26.76 -26.16
N GLY A 276 -10.44 26.25 -26.64
CA GLY A 276 -11.68 27.03 -26.81
C GLY A 276 -12.51 27.16 -25.52
N PRO A 277 -13.49 28.10 -25.45
CA PRO A 277 -14.37 28.23 -24.29
C PRO A 277 -15.06 26.90 -24.00
N ARG A 278 -15.11 26.51 -22.72
CA ARG A 278 -15.55 25.19 -22.25
C ARG A 278 -16.93 24.84 -22.83
N ASN A 279 -16.94 23.96 -23.83
CA ASN A 279 -18.15 23.27 -24.24
C ASN A 279 -18.21 21.99 -23.39
N PRO A 280 -19.24 21.78 -22.55
CA PRO A 280 -19.27 20.71 -21.52
C PRO A 280 -19.43 19.28 -22.07
N GLY A 281 -19.04 19.02 -23.32
CA GLY A 281 -19.39 17.80 -24.05
C GLY A 281 -18.26 17.09 -24.80
N LEU A 282 -16.98 17.22 -24.41
CA LEU A 282 -15.92 16.40 -25.03
C LEU A 282 -15.69 15.09 -24.28
N ALA A 283 -16.06 14.01 -24.97
CA ALA A 283 -16.12 12.64 -24.51
C ALA A 283 -14.75 12.05 -24.11
N LEU A 284 -14.75 11.33 -22.98
CA LEU A 284 -13.69 10.38 -22.62
C LEU A 284 -13.69 9.23 -23.64
N MET A 285 -12.63 9.12 -24.44
CA MET A 285 -12.34 7.96 -25.30
C MET A 285 -11.76 6.79 -24.45
N PRO A 286 -11.89 5.52 -24.89
CA PRO A 286 -11.66 4.35 -24.04
C PRO A 286 -10.20 4.16 -23.58
N VAL A 287 -10.02 3.68 -22.35
CA VAL A 287 -8.75 3.13 -21.84
C VAL A 287 -8.40 1.88 -22.65
N ALA A 288 -7.24 1.90 -23.31
CA ALA A 288 -6.67 0.76 -23.99
C ALA A 288 -5.76 -0.01 -23.02
N LEU A 289 -5.82 -1.34 -23.08
CA LEU A 289 -5.01 -2.22 -22.25
C LEU A 289 -4.22 -3.13 -23.18
N SER A 290 -2.90 -2.94 -23.23
CA SER A 290 -2.01 -3.73 -24.08
C SER A 290 -1.27 -4.75 -23.20
N CYS A 291 -1.60 -6.02 -23.36
CA CYS A 291 -0.81 -7.14 -22.84
C CYS A 291 -0.21 -7.85 -24.06
N ARG A 292 1.11 -7.86 -24.23
CA ARG A 292 1.74 -8.78 -25.18
C ARG A 292 2.08 -10.09 -24.45
N PRO A 293 1.51 -11.24 -24.84
CA PRO A 293 2.08 -12.52 -24.46
C PRO A 293 3.41 -12.71 -25.18
N LEU A 294 4.45 -13.16 -24.45
CA LEU A 294 5.62 -13.76 -25.07
C LEU A 294 5.21 -15.17 -25.50
N SER A 295 4.80 -15.32 -26.74
CA SER A 295 4.96 -16.57 -27.49
C SER A 295 5.64 -16.19 -28.79
N ASP A 296 6.91 -16.57 -28.92
CA ASP A 296 7.31 -17.54 -29.93
C ASP A 296 8.74 -18.03 -29.63
N GLU A 297 8.89 -19.35 -29.70
CA GLU A 297 10.12 -20.12 -29.92
C GLU A 297 11.16 -20.33 -28.80
N PHE A 298 11.23 -21.60 -28.36
CA PHE A 298 12.40 -22.44 -28.03
C PHE A 298 13.65 -21.83 -27.34
N ALA A 299 14.03 -22.40 -26.19
CA ALA A 299 15.11 -23.40 -26.06
C ALA A 299 15.45 -23.68 -24.58
N LEU A 300 15.92 -24.91 -24.31
CA LEU A 300 16.34 -25.43 -23.01
C LEU A 300 17.35 -24.53 -22.27
N CYS A 301 17.06 -24.27 -20.98
CA CYS A 301 17.74 -24.83 -19.81
C CYS A 301 16.98 -24.40 -18.55
#